data_AF-A0A2V9QJX0-F1
#
_entry.id   AF-A0A2V9QJX0-F1
#
_cell.length_a   1.000
_cell.length_b   1.000
_cell.length_c   1.000
_cell.angle_alpha   90.00
_cell.angle_beta   90.00
_cell.angle_gamma   90.00
#
_symmetry.space_group_name_H-M   'P 1'
#
loop_
_entity.id
_entity.type
_entity.pdbx_description
1 polymer ?
#
loop_
_entity_poly.entity_id
_entity_poly.type
_entity_poly.pdbx_seq_one_letter_code
_entity_poly.pdbx_strand_id
1 'polypeptide(L)'
;MKPPVFIVGCPRSGTSYLYHLFLSAGGFAEFHTQMNVFDVLEPIYGDMSSDANKRRMMKDWLASKAFKVSGLQADDIATKVLEECHSAGDFLRIVMEEVALNQGVDRWADSTPTNVPHMMRIKRDFADAKFVHIIRDPRDLALSLDKKGWSRPLPGDKRNSLLAAAVYWEWIVRKGEDWGIPRLRS
;
A
#
# COMPACT_ATOMS: atom_id res chain seq x y z
N MET A 1 -13.58 -10.98 -9.19
CA MET A 1 -12.16 -10.57 -9.04
C MET A 1 -11.41 -11.64 -8.27
N LYS A 2 -10.18 -12.00 -8.64
CA LYS A 2 -9.30 -12.88 -7.84
C LYS A 2 -8.78 -12.13 -6.61
N PRO A 3 -8.37 -12.83 -5.53
CA PRO A 3 -7.88 -12.18 -4.33
C PRO A 3 -6.67 -11.28 -4.61
N PRO A 4 -6.62 -10.04 -4.08
CA PRO A 4 -5.55 -9.09 -4.36
C PRO A 4 -4.21 -9.53 -3.77
N VAL A 5 -3.13 -9.01 -4.34
CA VAL A 5 -1.77 -9.27 -3.86
C VAL A 5 -1.12 -8.00 -3.33
N PHE A 6 -0.68 -8.02 -2.08
CA PHE A 6 0.04 -6.92 -1.45
C PHE A 6 1.53 -7.26 -1.38
N ILE A 7 2.34 -6.49 -2.08
CA ILE A 7 3.80 -6.56 -2.00
C ILE A 7 4.23 -5.66 -0.85
N VAL A 8 4.74 -6.28 0.21
CA VAL A 8 5.08 -5.61 1.46
C VAL A 8 6.56 -5.83 1.79
N GLY A 9 7.16 -4.90 2.50
CA GLY A 9 8.54 -4.99 2.92
C GLY A 9 9.11 -3.62 3.27
N CYS A 10 10.34 -3.63 3.80
CA CYS A 10 11.01 -2.37 4.15
C CYS A 10 11.24 -1.53 2.89
N PRO A 11 11.01 -0.20 2.90
CA PRO A 11 11.44 0.67 1.83
C PRO A 11 12.88 0.37 1.41
N ARG A 12 13.16 0.38 0.08
CA ARG A 12 14.47 0.04 -0.52
C ARG A 12 14.83 -1.45 -0.57
N SER A 13 13.93 -2.35 -0.18
CA SER A 13 14.08 -3.80 -0.34
C SER A 13 13.88 -4.32 -1.77
N GLY A 14 13.34 -3.50 -2.68
CA GLY A 14 13.06 -3.90 -4.07
C GLY A 14 11.58 -4.17 -4.37
N THR A 15 10.66 -3.72 -3.50
CA THR A 15 9.20 -3.82 -3.71
C THR A 15 8.76 -3.32 -5.10
N SER A 16 9.25 -2.17 -5.55
CA SER A 16 8.95 -1.64 -6.89
C SER A 16 9.44 -2.54 -8.02
N TYR A 17 10.62 -3.15 -7.89
CA TYR A 17 11.14 -4.08 -8.90
C TYR A 17 10.24 -5.32 -9.01
N LEU A 18 9.87 -5.90 -7.88
CA LEU A 18 8.95 -7.04 -7.83
C LEU A 18 7.57 -6.69 -8.40
N TYR A 19 7.06 -5.48 -8.10
CA TYR A 19 5.82 -4.97 -8.67
C TYR A 19 5.88 -4.92 -10.21
N HIS A 20 6.95 -4.38 -10.78
CA HIS A 20 7.12 -4.35 -12.23
C HIS A 20 7.27 -5.73 -12.87
N LEU A 21 7.87 -6.70 -12.15
CA LEU A 21 7.88 -8.10 -12.61
C LEU A 21 6.47 -8.69 -12.64
N PHE A 22 5.63 -8.39 -11.66
CA PHE A 22 4.23 -8.87 -11.64
C PHE A 22 3.44 -8.30 -12.82
N LEU A 23 3.60 -7.00 -13.10
CA LEU A 23 2.98 -6.38 -14.27
C LEU A 23 3.48 -7.01 -15.57
N SER A 24 4.79 -7.26 -15.69
CA SER A 24 5.39 -7.87 -16.88
C SER A 24 4.98 -9.32 -17.10
N ALA A 25 4.72 -10.08 -16.02
CA ALA A 25 4.23 -11.46 -16.09
C ALA A 25 2.77 -11.54 -16.60
N GLY A 26 2.03 -10.44 -16.57
CA GLY A 26 0.63 -10.36 -16.99
C GLY A 26 -0.36 -10.84 -15.93
N GLY A 27 -1.64 -10.53 -16.16
CA GLY A 27 -2.75 -10.93 -15.28
C GLY A 27 -2.93 -10.06 -14.03
N PHE A 28 -2.26 -8.91 -13.95
CA PHE A 28 -2.45 -7.90 -12.91
C PHE A 28 -2.76 -6.54 -13.52
N ALA A 29 -3.59 -5.76 -12.84
CA ALA A 29 -3.87 -4.38 -13.21
C ALA A 29 -2.61 -3.51 -13.08
N GLU A 30 -2.28 -2.81 -14.16
CA GLU A 30 -1.22 -1.81 -14.22
C GLU A 30 -1.65 -0.55 -13.48
N PHE A 31 -0.96 -0.23 -12.39
CA PHE A 31 -1.23 0.94 -11.57
C PHE A 31 0.08 1.55 -11.06
N HIS A 32 0.70 2.42 -11.86
CA HIS A 32 2.06 2.93 -11.66
C HIS A 32 2.19 4.03 -10.57
N THR A 33 1.50 3.86 -9.45
CA THR A 33 1.63 4.70 -8.26
C THR A 33 1.23 3.93 -7.00
N GLN A 34 1.53 4.50 -5.84
CA GLN A 34 1.07 3.99 -4.56
C GLN A 34 -0.26 4.64 -4.19
N MET A 35 -1.18 3.86 -3.62
CA MET A 35 -2.46 4.38 -3.15
C MET A 35 -2.36 5.04 -1.76
N ASN A 36 -1.46 4.56 -0.90
CA ASN A 36 -1.24 5.09 0.46
C ASN A 36 -2.55 5.27 1.26
N VAL A 37 -3.44 4.27 1.17
CA VAL A 37 -4.79 4.36 1.73
C VAL A 37 -4.76 4.38 3.26
N PHE A 38 -4.01 3.47 3.88
CA PHE A 38 -4.04 3.25 5.32
C PHE A 38 -3.14 4.22 6.11
N ASP A 39 -2.09 4.74 5.48
CA ASP A 39 -1.09 5.59 6.10
C ASP A 39 -1.28 7.09 5.79
N VAL A 40 -2.00 7.43 4.72
CA VAL A 40 -2.23 8.83 4.32
C VAL A 40 -3.71 9.16 4.18
N LEU A 41 -4.45 8.42 3.36
CA LEU A 41 -5.85 8.78 3.05
C LEU A 41 -6.75 8.66 4.29
N GLU A 42 -6.77 7.50 4.94
CA GLU A 42 -7.62 7.26 6.13
C GLU A 42 -7.33 8.27 7.26
N PRO A 43 -6.06 8.56 7.63
CA PRO A 43 -5.76 9.60 8.62
C PRO A 43 -6.21 11.03 8.26
N ILE A 44 -6.19 11.41 6.97
CA ILE A 44 -6.55 12.77 6.53
C ILE A 44 -8.07 12.95 6.47
N TYR A 45 -8.78 11.97 5.93
CA TYR A 45 -10.21 12.11 5.67
C TYR A 45 -11.09 11.51 6.77
N GLY A 46 -10.55 10.59 7.57
CA GLY A 46 -11.25 9.96 8.68
C GLY A 46 -12.25 8.89 8.22
N ASP A 47 -13.40 8.85 8.89
CA ASP A 47 -14.43 7.84 8.63
C ASP A 47 -15.08 8.02 7.25
N MET A 48 -14.93 7.00 6.39
CA MET A 48 -15.46 6.97 5.04
C MET A 48 -16.94 6.57 4.98
N SER A 49 -17.57 6.25 6.10
CA SER A 49 -19.03 6.11 6.17
C SER A 49 -19.75 7.47 6.00
N SER A 50 -19.07 8.57 6.28
CA SER A 50 -19.60 9.93 6.16
C SER A 50 -19.53 10.45 4.72
N ASP A 51 -20.68 10.82 4.15
CA ASP A 51 -20.77 11.44 2.83
C ASP A 51 -19.92 12.71 2.69
N ALA A 52 -19.82 13.51 3.74
CA ALA A 52 -19.00 14.73 3.73
C ALA A 52 -17.50 14.38 3.58
N ASN A 53 -17.04 13.32 4.26
CA ASN A 53 -15.67 12.86 4.15
C ASN A 53 -15.39 12.22 2.79
N LYS A 54 -16.30 11.39 2.26
CA LYS A 54 -16.19 10.80 0.92
C LYS A 54 -16.09 11.88 -0.17
N ARG A 55 -16.94 12.91 -0.12
CA ARG A 55 -16.91 14.02 -1.09
C ARG A 55 -15.61 14.80 -1.03
N ARG A 56 -15.11 15.08 0.19
CA ARG A 56 -13.81 15.76 0.38
C ARG A 56 -12.66 14.93 -0.17
N MET A 57 -12.62 13.64 0.15
CA MET A 57 -11.62 12.70 -0.35
C MET A 57 -11.68 12.55 -1.87
N MET A 58 -12.88 12.40 -2.46
CA MET A 58 -13.04 12.27 -3.90
C MET A 58 -12.56 13.52 -4.64
N LYS A 59 -12.88 14.71 -4.13
CA LYS A 59 -12.42 15.97 -4.73
C LYS A 59 -10.89 16.01 -4.85
N ASP A 60 -10.18 15.64 -3.79
CA ASP A 60 -8.72 15.68 -3.76
C ASP A 60 -8.12 14.52 -4.57
N TRP A 61 -8.73 13.33 -4.50
CA TRP A 61 -8.27 12.16 -5.23
C TRP A 61 -8.40 12.35 -6.74
N LEU A 62 -9.49 12.95 -7.24
CA LEU A 62 -9.68 13.28 -8.66
C LEU A 62 -8.62 14.27 -9.19
N ALA A 63 -8.03 15.10 -8.32
CA ALA A 63 -6.92 15.97 -8.69
C ALA A 63 -5.54 15.27 -8.62
N SER A 64 -5.47 14.07 -8.07
CA SER A 64 -4.22 13.37 -7.75
C SER A 64 -3.59 12.66 -8.94
N LYS A 65 -2.32 12.27 -8.79
CA LYS A 65 -1.65 11.36 -9.74
C LYS A 65 -2.34 9.99 -9.79
N ALA A 66 -2.90 9.52 -8.68
CA ALA A 66 -3.57 8.22 -8.59
C ALA A 66 -4.78 8.13 -9.53
N PHE A 67 -5.59 9.18 -9.59
CA PHE A 67 -6.67 9.24 -10.58
C PHE A 67 -6.13 9.28 -12.00
N LYS A 68 -5.13 10.13 -12.29
CA LYS A 68 -4.55 10.26 -13.65
C LYS A 68 -4.03 8.94 -14.22
N VAL A 69 -3.42 8.08 -13.39
CA VAL A 69 -2.89 6.78 -13.84
C VAL A 69 -3.93 5.65 -13.80
N SER A 70 -5.09 5.87 -13.17
CA SER A 70 -6.15 4.86 -13.09
C SER A 70 -6.84 4.60 -14.42
N GLY A 71 -6.87 5.61 -15.32
CA GLY A 71 -7.61 5.53 -16.58
C GLY A 71 -9.13 5.47 -16.43
N LEU A 72 -9.66 5.75 -15.23
CA LEU A 72 -11.09 5.71 -14.93
C LEU A 72 -11.80 7.02 -15.32
N GLN A 73 -13.10 6.93 -15.60
CA GLN A 73 -13.96 8.10 -15.79
C GLN A 73 -14.36 8.70 -14.45
N ALA A 74 -14.25 10.02 -14.32
CA ALA A 74 -14.42 10.74 -13.05
C ALA A 74 -15.83 10.57 -12.47
N ASP A 75 -16.86 10.73 -13.30
CA ASP A 75 -18.26 10.70 -12.84
C ASP A 75 -18.67 9.28 -12.42
N ASP A 76 -18.24 8.26 -13.17
CA ASP A 76 -18.54 6.87 -12.90
C ASP A 76 -17.91 6.41 -11.58
N ILE A 77 -16.60 6.66 -11.40
CA ILE A 77 -15.91 6.26 -10.18
C ILE A 77 -16.38 7.07 -8.96
N ALA A 78 -16.70 8.35 -9.13
CA ALA A 78 -17.22 9.18 -8.05
C ALA A 78 -18.60 8.71 -7.59
N THR A 79 -19.50 8.40 -8.52
CA THR A 79 -20.82 7.83 -8.21
C THR A 79 -20.67 6.53 -7.44
N LYS A 80 -19.88 5.59 -7.96
CA LYS A 80 -19.66 4.29 -7.35
C LYS A 80 -19.04 4.38 -5.94
N VAL A 81 -18.04 5.25 -5.76
CA VAL A 81 -17.43 5.47 -4.43
C VAL A 81 -18.42 6.12 -3.47
N LEU A 82 -19.24 7.08 -3.91
CA LEU A 82 -20.23 7.70 -3.03
C LEU A 82 -21.31 6.72 -2.58
N GLU A 83 -21.69 5.76 -3.42
CA GLU A 83 -22.73 4.76 -3.14
C GLU A 83 -22.21 3.57 -2.32
N GLU A 84 -21.05 3.02 -2.67
CA GLU A 84 -20.59 1.72 -2.14
C GLU A 84 -19.48 1.83 -1.08
N CYS A 85 -18.82 2.99 -0.93
CA CYS A 85 -17.70 3.12 0.01
C CYS A 85 -18.20 3.36 1.44
N HIS A 86 -17.77 2.49 2.36
CA HIS A 86 -18.04 2.64 3.80
C HIS A 86 -16.75 2.65 4.64
N SER A 87 -15.61 2.34 4.02
CA SER A 87 -14.31 2.29 4.68
C SER A 87 -13.18 2.64 3.72
N ALA A 88 -12.01 2.98 4.24
CA ALA A 88 -10.83 3.20 3.40
C ALA A 88 -10.46 1.93 2.59
N GLY A 89 -10.69 0.74 3.16
CA GLY A 89 -10.55 -0.54 2.46
C GLY A 89 -11.51 -0.66 1.26
N ASP A 90 -12.77 -0.23 1.41
CA ASP A 90 -13.73 -0.22 0.29
C ASP A 90 -13.29 0.74 -0.81
N PHE A 91 -12.78 1.92 -0.46
CA PHE A 91 -12.24 2.85 -1.44
C PHE A 91 -11.12 2.20 -2.26
N LEU A 92 -10.14 1.56 -1.60
CA LEU A 92 -9.07 0.85 -2.28
C LEU A 92 -9.62 -0.26 -3.19
N ARG A 93 -10.57 -1.04 -2.67
CA ARG A 93 -11.22 -2.14 -3.39
C ARG A 93 -11.90 -1.62 -4.66
N ILE A 94 -12.84 -0.68 -4.52
CA ILE A 94 -13.64 -0.13 -5.62
C ILE A 94 -12.73 0.40 -6.72
N VAL A 95 -11.76 1.24 -6.37
CA VAL A 95 -10.87 1.85 -7.36
C VAL A 95 -10.01 0.80 -8.06
N MET A 96 -9.34 -0.09 -7.33
CA MET A 96 -8.44 -1.07 -7.95
C MET A 96 -9.18 -2.16 -8.72
N GLU A 97 -10.38 -2.53 -8.30
CA GLU A 97 -11.24 -3.44 -9.04
C GLU A 97 -11.72 -2.80 -10.35
N GLU A 98 -12.10 -1.52 -10.34
CA GLU A 98 -12.50 -0.82 -11.56
C GLU A 98 -11.32 -0.65 -12.53
N VAL A 99 -10.13 -0.35 -12.01
CA VAL A 99 -8.91 -0.32 -12.84
C VAL A 99 -8.65 -1.67 -13.49
N ALA A 100 -8.77 -2.77 -12.74
CA ALA A 100 -8.59 -4.12 -13.27
C ALA A 100 -9.63 -4.45 -14.35
N LEU A 101 -10.91 -4.12 -14.13
CA LEU A 101 -11.99 -4.31 -15.09
C LEU A 101 -11.76 -3.52 -16.39
N ASN A 102 -11.39 -2.24 -16.28
CA ASN A 102 -11.10 -1.37 -17.42
C ASN A 102 -9.92 -1.87 -18.27
N GLN A 103 -8.97 -2.58 -17.66
CA GLN A 103 -7.82 -3.18 -18.33
C GLN A 103 -8.06 -4.63 -18.79
N GLY A 104 -9.25 -5.19 -18.55
CA GLY A 104 -9.60 -6.56 -18.95
C GLY A 104 -8.86 -7.65 -18.17
N VAL A 105 -8.40 -7.36 -16.95
CA VAL A 105 -7.71 -8.32 -16.06
C VAL A 105 -8.56 -8.63 -14.83
N ASP A 106 -8.32 -9.78 -14.21
CA ASP A 106 -9.13 -10.28 -13.10
C ASP A 106 -8.43 -10.20 -11.74
N ARG A 107 -7.33 -9.44 -11.63
CA ARG A 107 -6.55 -9.28 -10.41
C ARG A 107 -5.79 -7.95 -10.38
N TRP A 108 -5.51 -7.44 -9.19
CA TRP A 108 -4.64 -6.29 -8.97
C TRP A 108 -3.62 -6.55 -7.87
N ALA A 109 -2.56 -5.74 -7.86
CA ALA A 109 -1.54 -5.76 -6.83
C ALA A 109 -1.26 -4.33 -6.33
N ASP A 110 -1.00 -4.21 -5.02
CA ASP A 110 -0.54 -2.96 -4.40
C ASP A 110 0.86 -3.15 -3.83
N SER A 111 1.75 -2.20 -4.11
CA SER A 111 3.14 -2.19 -3.65
C SER A 111 3.44 -0.91 -2.87
N THR A 112 2.73 -0.75 -1.76
CA THR A 112 2.93 0.35 -0.81
C THR A 112 3.77 -0.16 0.38
N PRO A 113 5.06 0.22 0.52
CA PRO A 113 5.94 -0.29 1.58
C PRO A 113 5.42 -0.01 2.99
N THR A 114 4.69 1.09 3.16
CA THR A 114 4.06 1.49 4.42
C THR A 114 2.89 0.59 4.81
N ASN A 115 2.50 -0.41 4.02
CA ASN A 115 1.45 -1.36 4.37
C ASN A 115 1.86 -2.39 5.44
N VAL A 116 3.14 -2.61 5.71
CA VAL A 116 3.59 -3.64 6.67
C VAL A 116 2.92 -3.50 8.05
N PRO A 117 2.86 -2.31 8.68
CA PRO A 117 2.16 -2.12 9.94
C PRO A 117 0.64 -2.31 9.84
N HIS A 118 0.07 -2.22 8.63
CA HIS A 118 -1.36 -2.33 8.35
C HIS A 118 -1.78 -3.71 7.84
N MET A 119 -0.90 -4.71 7.78
CA MET A 119 -1.21 -6.04 7.24
C MET A 119 -2.44 -6.69 7.89
N MET A 120 -2.63 -6.56 9.20
CA MET A 120 -3.83 -7.04 9.89
C MET A 120 -5.10 -6.33 9.47
N ARG A 121 -5.02 -5.00 9.29
CA ARG A 121 -6.14 -4.19 8.79
C ARG A 121 -6.50 -4.61 7.38
N ILE A 122 -5.49 -4.74 6.52
CA ILE A 122 -5.64 -5.20 5.13
C ILE A 122 -6.27 -6.59 5.10
N LYS A 123 -5.83 -7.53 5.94
CA LYS A 123 -6.40 -8.88 5.99
C LYS A 123 -7.86 -8.90 6.45
N ARG A 124 -8.27 -7.98 7.32
CA ARG A 124 -9.67 -7.82 7.70
C ARG A 124 -10.52 -7.27 6.56
N ASP A 125 -10.04 -6.22 5.90
CA ASP A 125 -10.76 -5.57 4.81
C ASP A 125 -10.78 -6.44 3.53
N PHE A 126 -9.75 -7.29 3.36
CA PHE A 126 -9.57 -8.21 2.25
C PHE A 126 -9.23 -9.61 2.77
N ALA A 127 -10.25 -10.37 3.17
CA ALA A 127 -10.10 -11.68 3.82
C ALA A 127 -9.19 -12.65 3.04
N ASP A 128 -9.26 -12.66 1.71
CA ASP A 128 -8.49 -13.56 0.86
C ASP A 128 -7.15 -12.98 0.35
N ALA A 129 -6.81 -11.75 0.75
CA ALA A 129 -5.58 -11.09 0.33
C ALA A 129 -4.35 -11.97 0.56
N LYS A 130 -3.46 -11.96 -0.44
CA LYS A 130 -2.16 -12.62 -0.39
C LYS A 130 -1.09 -11.56 -0.17
N PHE A 131 -0.12 -11.88 0.67
CA PHE A 131 1.02 -11.00 0.95
C PHE A 131 2.28 -11.63 0.40
N VAL A 132 3.10 -10.81 -0.27
CA VAL A 132 4.47 -11.17 -0.65
C VAL A 132 5.38 -10.25 0.14
N HIS A 133 6.00 -10.79 1.20
CA HIS A 133 6.92 -10.06 2.06
C HIS A 133 8.34 -10.18 1.51
N ILE A 134 8.86 -9.11 0.93
CA ILE A 134 10.24 -9.06 0.44
C ILE A 134 11.19 -8.66 1.58
N ILE A 135 12.16 -9.53 1.85
CA ILE A 135 13.21 -9.31 2.83
C ILE A 135 14.53 -9.20 2.07
N ARG A 136 15.24 -8.10 2.29
CA ARG A 136 16.57 -7.84 1.74
C ARG A 136 17.57 -7.71 2.88
N ASP A 137 18.83 -8.06 2.61
CA ASP A 137 19.93 -7.92 3.57
C ASP A 137 19.92 -6.53 4.25
N PRO A 138 19.97 -6.47 5.60
CA PRO A 138 19.88 -5.23 6.35
C PRO A 138 21.05 -4.27 6.08
N ARG A 139 22.24 -4.79 5.76
CA ARG A 139 23.46 -3.99 5.54
C ARG A 139 23.32 -3.14 4.28
N ASP A 140 22.88 -3.78 3.20
CA ASP A 140 22.57 -3.11 1.93
C ASP A 140 21.48 -2.05 2.08
N LEU A 141 20.45 -2.39 2.85
CA LEU A 141 19.29 -1.54 3.01
C LEU A 141 19.60 -0.31 3.87
N ALA A 142 20.37 -0.47 4.96
CA ALA A 142 20.81 0.62 5.80
C ALA A 142 21.61 1.66 5.01
N LEU A 143 22.56 1.20 4.18
CA LEU A 143 23.32 2.08 3.28
C LEU A 143 22.41 2.81 2.27
N SER A 144 21.40 2.13 1.72
CA SER A 144 20.46 2.77 0.78
C SER A 144 19.51 3.76 1.45
N LEU A 145 19.05 3.51 2.68
CA LEU A 145 18.15 4.39 3.42
C LEU A 145 18.88 5.64 3.89
N ASP A 146 20.09 5.48 4.42
CA ASP A 146 20.94 6.57 4.88
C ASP A 146 21.25 7.55 3.74
N LYS A 147 21.66 7.02 2.56
CA LYS A 147 21.90 7.83 1.36
C LYS A 147 20.67 8.64 0.91
N LYS A 148 19.45 8.17 1.20
CA LYS A 148 18.20 8.88 0.88
C LYS A 148 17.74 9.83 1.99
N GLY A 149 18.35 9.80 3.17
CA GLY A 149 17.95 10.60 4.33
C GLY A 149 16.56 10.23 4.86
N TRP A 150 16.09 9.02 4.58
CA TRP A 150 14.75 8.54 4.98
C TRP A 150 14.76 7.98 6.40
N SER A 151 15.88 7.40 6.84
CA SER A 151 16.18 7.19 8.25
C SER A 151 16.62 8.51 8.85
N ARG A 152 15.68 9.30 9.38
CA ARG A 152 16.02 10.49 10.17
C ARG A 152 16.28 10.05 11.61
N PRO A 153 17.53 10.02 12.09
CA PRO A 153 17.75 9.95 13.52
C PRO A 153 17.12 11.18 14.20
N LEU A 154 16.87 11.08 15.50
CA LEU A 154 16.35 12.20 16.31
C LEU A 154 17.19 13.46 16.08
N PRO A 155 16.60 14.68 16.19
CA PRO A 155 17.35 15.92 16.10
C PRO A 155 18.55 15.88 17.06
N GLY A 156 19.77 15.92 16.53
CA GLY A 156 21.02 15.84 17.30
C GLY A 156 21.81 14.52 17.16
N ASP A 157 21.21 13.45 16.62
CA ASP A 157 21.83 12.12 16.55
C ASP A 157 22.22 11.66 15.14
N LYS A 158 22.78 12.57 14.34
CA LYS A 158 23.18 12.28 12.95
C LYS A 158 24.22 11.16 12.83
N ARG A 159 24.95 10.84 13.91
CA ARG A 159 25.99 9.79 13.92
C ARG A 159 25.40 8.37 13.93
N ASN A 160 24.14 8.20 14.35
CA ASN A 160 23.48 6.90 14.47
C ASN A 160 22.46 6.63 13.35
N SER A 161 22.57 7.31 12.21
CA SER A 161 21.62 7.15 11.09
C SER A 161 21.54 5.71 10.56
N LEU A 162 22.67 5.02 10.48
CA LEU A 162 22.74 3.59 10.10
C LEU A 162 22.08 2.68 11.14
N LEU A 163 22.26 2.96 12.42
CA LEU A 163 21.60 2.21 13.50
C LEU A 163 20.09 2.42 13.45
N ALA A 164 19.63 3.66 13.24
CA ALA A 164 18.21 3.96 13.06
C ALA A 164 17.61 3.22 11.85
N ALA A 165 18.35 3.16 10.73
CA ALA A 165 17.94 2.40 9.56
C ALA A 165 17.87 0.89 9.83
N ALA A 166 18.82 0.34 10.58
CA ALA A 166 18.85 -1.07 10.97
C ALA A 166 17.68 -1.43 11.91
N VAL A 167 17.41 -0.62 12.92
CA VAL A 167 16.28 -0.81 13.84
C VAL A 167 14.94 -0.71 13.09
N TYR A 168 14.81 0.24 12.17
CA TYR A 168 13.62 0.36 11.33
C TYR A 168 13.42 -0.88 10.45
N TRP A 169 14.49 -1.37 9.82
CA TRP A 169 14.45 -2.61 9.05
C TRP A 169 14.00 -3.79 9.90
N GLU A 170 14.61 -3.98 11.07
CA GLU A 170 14.31 -5.09 11.97
C GLU A 170 12.85 -5.04 12.41
N TRP A 171 12.34 -3.86 12.76
CA TRP A 171 10.94 -3.67 13.12
C TRP A 171 10.00 -4.06 11.99
N ILE A 172 10.27 -3.62 10.75
CA ILE A 172 9.45 -3.97 9.58
C ILE A 172 9.47 -5.47 9.33
N VAL A 173 10.65 -6.10 9.35
CA VAL A 173 10.79 -7.55 9.10
C VAL A 173 10.04 -8.35 10.16
N ARG A 174 10.27 -8.06 11.44
CA ARG A 174 9.58 -8.74 12.55
C ARG A 174 8.07 -8.58 12.45
N LYS A 175 7.59 -7.38 12.12
CA LYS A 175 6.15 -7.15 11.89
C LYS A 175 5.63 -8.02 10.75
N GLY A 176 6.29 -8.04 9.60
CA GLY A 176 5.86 -8.87 8.48
C GLY A 176 5.87 -10.38 8.79
N GLU A 177 6.89 -10.86 9.52
CA GLU A 177 7.02 -12.26 9.93
C GLU A 177 5.97 -12.68 10.95
N ASP A 178 5.72 -11.84 11.97
CA ASP A 178 4.69 -12.08 12.99
C ASP A 178 3.30 -12.32 12.38
N TRP A 179 3.03 -11.72 11.23
CA TRP A 179 1.77 -11.87 10.49
C TRP A 179 1.80 -12.96 9.41
N GLY A 180 2.99 -13.33 8.92
CA GLY A 180 3.17 -14.38 7.92
C GLY A 180 3.13 -15.80 8.49
N ILE A 181 3.37 -15.96 9.79
CA ILE A 181 3.29 -17.24 10.50
C ILE A 181 1.90 -17.33 11.16
N PRO A 182 1.06 -18.33 10.83
CA PRO A 182 -0.14 -18.57 11.60
C PRO A 182 0.29 -18.91 13.03
N ARG A 183 0.14 -17.96 13.97
CA ARG A 183 0.22 -18.30 15.39
C ARG A 183 -0.99 -19.15 15.70
N LEU A 184 -0.83 -20.47 15.65
CA LEU A 184 -1.69 -21.40 16.39
C LEU A 184 -1.64 -20.94 17.85
N ARG A 185 -2.67 -20.21 18.28
CA ARG A 185 -2.91 -20.00 19.70
C ARG A 185 -3.33 -21.36 20.25
N SER A 186 -2.41 -22.02 20.96
CA SER A 186 -2.70 -23.11 21.89
C SER A 186 -3.51 -22.61 23.08
#